data_AF-A0A976DI44-F1
#
_entry.id   AF-A0A976DI44-F1
#
_cell.length_a   1.000
_cell.length_b   1.000
_cell.length_c   1.000
_cell.angle_alpha   90.00
_cell.angle_beta   90.00
_cell.angle_gamma   90.00
#
_symmetry.space_group_name_H-M   'P 1'
#
loop_
_entity.id
_entity.type
_entity.pdbx_description
1 polymer ?
#
loop_
_entity_poly.entity_id
_entity_poly.type
_entity_poly.pdbx_seq_one_letter_code
_entity_poly.pdbx_strand_id
1 'polypeptide(L)'
;MHTFRAYLPSKRVALTVVLLMSLLLLAGQSVFAQNPFDAKWTVTPQFAPPGVERTLRIDAMWPNGCAPNTASVLGFPRDNPTELNITINVIYTFAACTQAVTPFAVEVKFTPTKVGSMNVNVAMSDLRYVGDWPLVTSSADGVGMLSNLSGTWFERPNPGSIVTITHKAFDANSSPSTRDALVGTWGLFSSAGTPRWYLFHSSKRVAPNVLEAELYEFALQPGVAAT
;
A
#
# COMPACT_ATOMS: atom_id res chain seq x y z
N MET A 1 -27.74 44.95 43.71
CA MET A 1 -27.23 43.90 44.61
C MET A 1 -28.15 42.69 44.47
N HIS A 2 -27.78 41.68 43.67
CA HIS A 2 -28.56 40.46 43.49
C HIS A 2 -27.82 39.29 44.14
N THR A 3 -28.45 38.71 45.16
CA THR A 3 -27.98 37.54 45.90
C THR A 3 -28.31 36.28 45.10
N PHE A 4 -27.29 35.53 44.68
CA PHE A 4 -27.44 34.21 44.08
C PHE A 4 -27.54 33.14 45.18
N ARG A 5 -28.64 32.39 45.23
CA ARG A 5 -28.78 31.17 46.03
C ARG A 5 -28.47 29.95 45.16
N ALA A 6 -27.40 29.23 45.48
CA ALA A 6 -27.12 27.93 44.90
C ALA A 6 -27.97 26.86 45.60
N TYR A 7 -28.79 26.14 44.84
CA TYR A 7 -29.49 24.94 45.31
C TYR A 7 -28.59 23.73 45.11
N LEU A 8 -28.18 23.09 46.22
CA LEU A 8 -27.52 21.77 46.17
C LEU A 8 -28.59 20.69 45.93
N PRO A 9 -28.51 19.92 44.84
CA PRO A 9 -29.47 18.84 44.58
C PRO A 9 -29.28 17.69 45.59
N SER A 10 -30.39 17.06 45.96
CA SER A 10 -30.41 15.97 46.95
C SER A 10 -29.62 14.75 46.46
N LYS A 11 -29.02 14.00 47.41
CA LYS A 11 -28.18 12.81 47.15
C LYS A 11 -28.83 11.75 46.23
N ARG A 12 -30.16 11.73 46.11
CA ARG A 12 -30.89 10.79 45.25
C ARG A 12 -30.87 11.19 43.76
N VAL A 13 -30.82 12.48 43.45
CA VAL A 13 -30.74 13.00 42.06
C VAL A 13 -29.33 12.82 41.50
N ALA A 14 -28.30 13.00 42.33
CA ALA A 14 -26.92 12.77 41.93
C ALA A 14 -26.66 11.31 41.50
N LEU A 15 -27.27 10.34 42.21
CA LEU A 15 -27.08 8.92 41.90
C LEU A 15 -27.71 8.51 40.56
N THR A 16 -28.88 9.07 40.20
CA THR A 16 -29.57 8.75 38.95
C THR A 16 -28.87 9.35 37.74
N VAL A 17 -28.30 10.55 37.88
CA VAL A 17 -27.51 11.20 36.82
C VAL A 17 -26.21 10.44 36.56
N VAL A 18 -25.54 9.96 37.61
CA VAL A 18 -24.32 9.15 37.47
C VAL A 18 -24.62 7.80 36.83
N LEU A 19 -25.75 7.15 37.16
CA LEU A 19 -26.16 5.89 36.54
C LEU A 19 -26.57 6.06 35.06
N LEU A 20 -27.29 7.13 34.71
CA LEU A 20 -27.59 7.43 33.31
C LEU A 20 -26.33 7.78 32.50
N MET A 21 -25.37 8.53 33.07
CA MET A 21 -24.11 8.83 32.38
C MET A 21 -23.22 7.60 32.21
N SER A 22 -23.22 6.65 33.16
CA SER A 22 -22.46 5.41 33.01
C SER A 22 -23.08 4.46 31.99
N LEU A 23 -24.41 4.43 31.81
CA LEU A 23 -25.03 3.70 30.69
C LEU A 23 -24.73 4.33 29.31
N LEU A 24 -24.58 5.65 29.23
CA LEU A 24 -24.19 6.33 27.98
C LEU A 24 -22.70 6.12 27.61
N LEU A 25 -21.83 5.82 28.59
CA LEU A 25 -20.41 5.52 28.35
C LEU A 25 -20.16 4.07 27.86
N LEU A 26 -21.11 3.16 28.02
CA LEU A 26 -21.01 1.78 27.48
C LEU A 26 -21.52 1.65 26.04
N ALA A 27 -22.34 2.60 25.55
CA ALA A 27 -22.77 2.64 24.14
C ALA A 27 -21.74 3.30 23.20
N GLY A 28 -20.68 3.90 23.76
CA GLY A 28 -19.63 4.59 23.02
C GLY A 28 -18.34 3.79 22.83
N GLN A 29 -18.35 2.47 23.05
CA GLN A 29 -17.18 1.65 22.70
C GLN A 29 -17.05 1.67 21.18
N SER A 30 -16.13 2.52 20.73
CA SER A 30 -15.65 2.63 19.36
C SER A 30 -14.86 1.36 19.05
N VAL A 31 -15.57 0.24 18.92
CA VAL A 31 -15.00 -1.04 18.54
C VAL A 31 -14.74 -0.96 17.03
N PHE A 32 -13.46 -0.81 16.71
CA PHE A 32 -12.84 -0.82 15.38
C PHE A 32 -13.16 0.37 14.45
N ALA A 33 -12.44 1.47 14.67
CA ALA A 33 -11.94 2.29 13.56
C ALA A 33 -10.73 1.59 12.88
N GLN A 34 -10.74 0.27 12.74
CA GLN A 34 -9.89 -0.40 11.76
C GLN A 34 -10.56 -0.13 10.42
N ASN A 35 -9.83 0.49 9.50
CA ASN A 35 -10.30 0.59 8.11
C ASN A 35 -10.65 -0.85 7.68
N PRO A 36 -11.93 -1.17 7.39
CA PRO A 36 -12.38 -2.56 7.24
C PRO A 36 -11.79 -3.27 5.99
N PHE A 37 -10.85 -2.62 5.31
CA PHE A 37 -10.23 -3.07 4.07
C PHE A 37 -8.70 -2.97 4.13
N ASP A 38 -8.07 -3.42 5.22
CA ASP A 38 -6.67 -3.88 5.15
C ASP A 38 -6.64 -5.20 4.35
N ALA A 39 -6.83 -5.07 3.04
CA ALA A 39 -6.75 -6.18 2.11
C ALA A 39 -5.28 -6.54 1.89
N LYS A 40 -4.97 -7.83 2.02
CA LYS A 40 -3.67 -8.39 1.66
C LYS A 40 -3.76 -8.93 0.24
N TRP A 41 -2.70 -8.67 -0.52
CA TRP A 41 -2.53 -9.13 -1.89
C TRP A 41 -1.37 -10.11 -1.97
N THR A 42 -1.61 -11.28 -2.56
CA THR A 42 -0.58 -12.29 -2.81
C THR A 42 -0.66 -12.75 -4.26
N VAL A 43 0.49 -12.93 -4.91
CA VAL A 43 0.58 -13.41 -6.29
C VAL A 43 1.46 -14.65 -6.31
N THR A 44 0.97 -15.73 -6.93
CA THR A 44 1.70 -17.00 -7.03
C THR A 44 1.68 -17.52 -8.46
N PRO A 45 2.84 -17.70 -9.12
CA PRO A 45 4.15 -17.22 -8.71
C PRO A 45 4.21 -15.68 -8.71
N GLN A 46 4.86 -15.09 -7.71
CA GLN A 46 4.96 -13.64 -7.56
C GLN A 46 5.67 -13.00 -8.77
N PHE A 47 6.66 -13.70 -9.31
CA PHE A 47 7.44 -13.31 -10.48
C PHE A 47 7.44 -14.47 -11.47
N ALA A 48 7.13 -14.17 -12.73
CA ALA A 48 7.15 -15.14 -13.82
C ALA A 48 7.26 -14.43 -15.18
N PRO A 49 7.81 -15.11 -16.20
CA PRO A 49 7.78 -14.62 -17.57
C PRO A 49 6.36 -14.47 -18.12
N PRO A 50 6.19 -13.72 -19.21
CA PRO A 50 4.93 -13.70 -19.93
C PRO A 50 4.51 -15.11 -20.35
N GLY A 51 3.20 -15.36 -20.40
CA GLY A 51 2.62 -16.66 -20.75
C GLY A 51 2.50 -17.64 -19.59
N VAL A 52 2.96 -17.28 -18.39
CA VAL A 52 2.80 -18.10 -17.18
C VAL A 52 1.55 -17.65 -16.42
N GLU A 53 0.63 -18.58 -16.18
CA GLU A 53 -0.57 -18.34 -15.36
C GLU A 53 -0.17 -18.04 -13.91
N ARG A 54 -0.79 -17.01 -13.34
CA ARG A 54 -0.62 -16.61 -11.94
C ARG A 54 -1.95 -16.65 -11.22
N THR A 55 -1.90 -17.12 -9.97
CA THR A 55 -2.99 -17.01 -9.01
C THR A 55 -2.82 -15.70 -8.24
N LEU A 56 -3.81 -14.84 -8.37
CA LEU A 56 -3.95 -13.56 -7.69
C LEU A 56 -4.91 -13.76 -6.52
N ARG A 57 -4.41 -13.65 -5.29
CA ARG A 57 -5.17 -13.89 -4.06
C ARG A 57 -5.35 -12.58 -3.30
N ILE A 58 -6.60 -12.32 -2.92
CA ILE A 58 -6.98 -11.17 -2.09
C ILE A 58 -7.56 -11.73 -0.79
N ASP A 59 -6.95 -11.40 0.34
CA ASP A 59 -7.43 -11.73 1.69
C ASP A 59 -7.90 -10.44 2.37
N ALA A 60 -9.11 -10.43 2.95
CA ALA A 60 -9.63 -9.25 3.64
C ALA A 60 -10.67 -9.63 4.71
N MET A 61 -11.20 -8.63 5.41
CA MET A 61 -12.26 -8.78 6.40
C MET A 61 -13.60 -8.31 5.83
N TRP A 62 -14.66 -9.08 6.10
CA TRP A 62 -16.03 -8.73 5.72
C TRP A 62 -16.87 -8.42 6.96
N PRO A 63 -17.76 -7.41 6.94
CA PRO A 63 -18.49 -6.96 8.13
C PRO A 63 -19.50 -7.96 8.71
N ASN A 64 -19.85 -9.03 7.99
CA ASN A 64 -20.85 -10.01 8.43
C ASN A 64 -20.51 -11.45 7.99
N GLY A 65 -21.36 -12.42 8.35
CA GLY A 65 -21.17 -13.84 8.03
C GLY A 65 -21.35 -14.24 6.57
N CYS A 66 -21.78 -13.33 5.70
CA CYS A 66 -22.00 -13.59 4.28
C CYS A 66 -20.88 -12.98 3.44
N ALA A 67 -19.67 -13.44 3.68
CA ALA A 67 -18.51 -12.92 2.99
C ALA A 67 -18.48 -13.35 1.50
N PRO A 68 -17.92 -12.53 0.60
CA PRO A 68 -17.70 -12.90 -0.78
C PRO A 68 -16.83 -14.16 -0.91
N ASN A 69 -17.13 -14.97 -1.92
CA ASN A 69 -16.39 -16.21 -2.20
C ASN A 69 -15.92 -16.33 -3.66
N THR A 70 -16.23 -15.35 -4.51
CA THR A 70 -15.80 -15.36 -5.92
C THR A 70 -15.34 -13.97 -6.33
N ALA A 71 -14.45 -13.94 -7.33
CA ALA A 71 -14.02 -12.73 -7.99
C ALA A 71 -13.88 -12.99 -9.50
N SER A 72 -13.96 -11.93 -10.29
CA SER A 72 -13.90 -12.00 -11.76
C SER A 72 -13.03 -10.87 -12.32
N VAL A 73 -12.42 -11.11 -13.47
CA VAL A 73 -11.70 -10.06 -14.21
C VAL A 73 -12.71 -9.33 -15.10
N LEU A 74 -12.85 -8.01 -14.92
CA LEU A 74 -13.67 -7.17 -15.78
C LEU A 74 -12.84 -6.67 -16.97
N GLY A 75 -13.27 -7.03 -18.18
CA GLY A 75 -12.89 -6.39 -19.44
C GLY A 75 -11.40 -6.47 -19.77
N PHE A 76 -11.04 -7.30 -20.76
CA PHE A 76 -9.73 -7.19 -21.40
C PHE A 76 -9.82 -6.19 -22.56
N PRO A 77 -9.05 -5.08 -22.58
CA PRO A 77 -8.56 -4.60 -23.86
C PRO A 77 -7.81 -5.77 -24.50
N ARG A 78 -8.26 -6.21 -25.67
CA ARG A 78 -7.76 -7.42 -26.34
C ARG A 78 -6.27 -7.39 -26.64
N ASP A 79 -5.63 -6.22 -26.54
CA ASP A 79 -4.21 -6.01 -26.72
C ASP A 79 -3.71 -4.97 -25.70
N ASN A 80 -2.81 -5.35 -24.78
CA ASN A 80 -2.14 -4.46 -23.81
C ASN A 80 -3.03 -3.76 -22.74
N PRO A 81 -3.57 -4.47 -21.73
CA PRO A 81 -4.03 -3.79 -20.53
C PRO A 81 -2.83 -3.24 -19.76
N THR A 82 -2.72 -1.91 -19.64
CA THR A 82 -1.89 -1.29 -18.58
C THR A 82 -2.52 -1.46 -17.21
N GLU A 83 -3.80 -1.83 -17.17
CA GLU A 83 -4.62 -2.01 -15.98
C GLU A 83 -5.41 -3.32 -16.03
N LEU A 84 -5.50 -3.99 -14.89
CA LEU A 84 -6.33 -5.17 -14.66
C LEU A 84 -7.39 -4.82 -13.63
N ASN A 85 -8.66 -4.91 -13.99
CA ASN A 85 -9.75 -4.66 -13.06
C ASN A 85 -10.29 -5.99 -12.55
N ILE A 86 -10.23 -6.20 -11.24
CA ILE A 86 -10.79 -7.37 -10.55
C ILE A 86 -12.02 -6.93 -9.76
N THR A 87 -13.12 -7.64 -9.94
CA THR A 87 -14.36 -7.44 -9.21
C THR A 87 -14.63 -8.60 -8.27
N ILE A 88 -14.72 -8.32 -6.98
CA ILE A 88 -15.14 -9.27 -5.95
C ILE A 88 -16.67 -9.31 -5.94
N ASN A 89 -17.24 -10.48 -6.18
CA ASN A 89 -18.69 -10.62 -6.30
C ASN A 89 -19.33 -10.71 -4.92
N VAL A 90 -20.12 -9.70 -4.56
CA VAL A 90 -20.87 -9.68 -3.32
C VAL A 90 -22.04 -10.64 -3.39
N ILE A 91 -22.20 -11.48 -2.37
CA ILE A 91 -23.32 -12.42 -2.28
C ILE A 91 -24.56 -11.67 -1.78
N TYR A 92 -25.54 -11.50 -2.65
CA TYR A 92 -26.87 -11.06 -2.25
C TYR A 92 -27.71 -12.28 -1.90
N THR A 93 -27.83 -12.58 -0.60
CA THR A 93 -28.65 -13.67 -0.10
C THR A 93 -29.81 -13.13 0.75
N PHE A 94 -30.95 -13.80 0.69
CA PHE A 94 -32.09 -13.55 1.58
C PHE A 94 -31.92 -14.22 2.96
N ALA A 95 -30.85 -15.01 3.16
CA ALA A 95 -30.54 -15.62 4.45
C ALA A 95 -29.99 -14.57 5.43
N ALA A 96 -30.37 -14.68 6.70
CA ALA A 96 -29.84 -13.82 7.75
C ALA A 96 -28.34 -14.09 7.96
N CYS A 97 -27.49 -13.11 7.63
CA CYS A 97 -26.06 -13.16 7.89
C CYS A 97 -25.79 -12.90 9.38
N THR A 98 -24.85 -13.65 9.96
CA THR A 98 -24.38 -13.36 11.32
C THR A 98 -23.75 -11.97 11.37
N GLN A 99 -23.93 -11.23 12.47
CA GLN A 99 -23.31 -9.91 12.67
C GLN A 99 -21.88 -10.05 13.20
N ALA A 100 -21.11 -10.93 12.57
CA ALA A 100 -19.73 -11.23 12.96
C ALA A 100 -18.81 -10.90 11.79
N VAL A 101 -17.74 -10.14 12.08
CA VAL A 101 -16.67 -9.88 11.12
C VAL A 101 -16.06 -11.21 10.69
N THR A 102 -16.09 -11.48 9.38
CA THR A 102 -15.70 -12.76 8.81
C THR A 102 -14.54 -12.56 7.85
N PRO A 103 -13.38 -13.21 8.06
CA PRO A 103 -12.29 -13.17 7.09
C PRO A 103 -12.72 -13.89 5.81
N PHE A 104 -12.28 -13.37 4.67
CA PHE A 104 -12.53 -14.00 3.39
C PHE A 104 -11.30 -13.93 2.50
N ALA A 105 -11.27 -14.86 1.53
CA ALA A 105 -10.25 -14.91 0.52
C ALA A 105 -10.85 -15.28 -0.83
N VAL A 106 -10.41 -14.58 -1.86
CA VAL A 106 -10.80 -14.86 -3.24
C VAL A 106 -9.56 -14.97 -4.11
N GLU A 107 -9.66 -15.83 -5.11
CA GLU A 107 -8.57 -16.11 -6.04
C GLU A 107 -9.02 -15.90 -7.48
N VAL A 108 -8.16 -15.31 -8.27
CA VAL A 108 -8.35 -15.06 -9.70
C VAL A 108 -7.12 -15.51 -10.44
N LYS A 109 -7.33 -16.24 -11.54
CA LYS A 109 -6.23 -16.64 -12.44
C LYS A 109 -6.05 -15.61 -13.53
N PHE A 110 -4.82 -15.23 -13.79
CA PHE A 110 -4.48 -14.30 -14.86
C PHE A 110 -3.12 -14.65 -15.46
N THR A 111 -3.02 -14.56 -16.80
CA THR A 111 -1.80 -14.87 -17.54
C THR A 111 -1.31 -13.60 -18.24
N PRO A 112 -0.30 -12.91 -17.70
CA PRO A 112 0.30 -11.75 -18.35
C PRO A 112 0.91 -12.14 -19.70
N THR A 113 0.66 -11.37 -20.76
CA THR A 113 1.17 -11.67 -22.11
C THR A 113 2.40 -10.87 -22.50
N LYS A 114 2.75 -9.83 -21.74
CA LYS A 114 3.94 -9.00 -21.96
C LYS A 114 4.69 -8.71 -20.67
N VAL A 115 5.96 -8.42 -20.87
CA VAL A 115 6.90 -7.93 -19.89
C VAL A 115 6.52 -6.50 -19.49
N GLY A 116 6.54 -6.16 -18.21
CA GLY A 116 6.16 -4.84 -17.71
C GLY A 116 5.52 -4.84 -16.32
N SER A 117 5.06 -3.68 -15.87
CA SER A 117 4.24 -3.53 -14.67
C SER A 117 2.81 -3.16 -15.09
N MET A 118 1.82 -3.80 -14.48
CA MET A 118 0.40 -3.57 -14.70
C MET A 118 -0.24 -3.19 -13.37
N ASN A 119 -1.10 -2.17 -13.35
CA ASN A 119 -1.82 -1.82 -12.13
C ASN A 119 -3.07 -2.71 -11.99
N VAL A 120 -3.24 -3.37 -10.85
CA VAL A 120 -4.42 -4.19 -10.56
C VAL A 120 -5.34 -3.39 -9.65
N ASN A 121 -6.49 -2.98 -10.16
CA ASN A 121 -7.52 -2.31 -9.36
C ASN A 121 -8.54 -3.36 -8.90
N VAL A 122 -8.77 -3.43 -7.59
CA VAL A 122 -9.74 -4.35 -7.00
C VAL A 122 -10.89 -3.55 -6.40
N ALA A 123 -12.10 -3.90 -6.81
CA ALA A 123 -13.33 -3.35 -6.26
C ALA A 123 -14.35 -4.46 -5.99
N MET A 124 -15.29 -4.18 -5.10
CA MET A 124 -16.47 -5.02 -4.91
C MET A 124 -17.46 -4.79 -6.07
N SER A 125 -18.36 -5.75 -6.32
CA SER A 125 -19.41 -5.62 -7.35
C SER A 125 -20.40 -4.48 -7.08
N ASP A 126 -20.44 -3.97 -5.85
CA ASP A 126 -21.19 -2.77 -5.44
C ASP A 126 -20.36 -1.46 -5.56
N LEU A 127 -19.23 -1.52 -6.28
CA LEU A 127 -18.30 -0.41 -6.55
C LEU A 127 -17.49 0.09 -5.34
N ARG A 128 -17.54 -0.58 -4.19
CA ARG A 128 -16.64 -0.24 -3.07
C ARG A 128 -15.20 -0.59 -3.42
N TYR A 129 -14.31 0.39 -3.23
CA TYR A 129 -12.88 0.21 -3.43
C TYR A 129 -12.28 -0.78 -2.41
N VAL A 130 -11.41 -1.67 -2.87
CA VAL A 130 -10.70 -2.63 -2.02
C VAL A 130 -9.21 -2.30 -1.97
N GLY A 131 -8.58 -2.06 -3.12
CA GLY A 131 -7.16 -1.71 -3.19
C GLY A 131 -6.59 -1.71 -4.60
N ASP A 132 -5.37 -1.17 -4.70
CA ASP A 132 -4.55 -1.11 -5.90
C ASP A 132 -3.21 -1.82 -5.64
N TRP A 133 -2.83 -2.74 -6.52
CA TRP A 133 -1.55 -3.43 -6.43
C TRP A 133 -0.86 -3.57 -7.77
N PRO A 134 0.48 -3.43 -7.83
CA PRO A 134 1.21 -3.71 -9.06
C PRO A 134 1.31 -5.22 -9.29
N LEU A 135 1.12 -5.65 -10.53
CA LEU A 135 1.48 -6.96 -11.03
C LEU A 135 2.67 -6.82 -11.98
N VAL A 136 3.83 -7.33 -11.55
CA VAL A 136 5.08 -7.21 -12.32
C VAL A 136 5.38 -8.50 -13.08
N THR A 137 5.56 -8.38 -14.39
CA THR A 137 5.96 -9.46 -15.30
C THR A 137 7.38 -9.21 -15.80
N SER A 138 8.33 -10.05 -15.40
CA SER A 138 9.73 -9.97 -15.81
C SER A 138 10.03 -10.88 -16.99
N SER A 139 11.16 -10.73 -17.67
CA SER A 139 11.65 -11.77 -18.59
C SER A 139 12.12 -12.99 -17.81
N ALA A 140 12.24 -14.15 -18.48
CA ALA A 140 12.75 -15.37 -17.85
C ALA A 140 14.15 -15.17 -17.23
N ASP A 141 14.97 -14.32 -17.84
CA ASP A 141 16.32 -13.97 -17.37
C ASP A 141 16.31 -12.91 -16.24
N GLY A 142 15.17 -12.23 -16.02
CA GLY A 142 15.00 -11.12 -15.06
C GLY A 142 14.73 -11.55 -13.62
N VAL A 143 14.68 -12.85 -13.33
CA VAL A 143 14.49 -13.40 -11.97
C VAL A 143 15.66 -13.04 -11.04
N GLY A 144 16.82 -12.61 -11.58
CA GLY A 144 17.97 -12.14 -10.81
C GLY A 144 17.80 -10.80 -10.08
N MET A 145 16.68 -10.07 -10.28
CA MET A 145 16.42 -8.75 -9.67
C MET A 145 15.70 -8.79 -8.32
N LEU A 146 15.65 -9.96 -7.68
CA LEU A 146 15.02 -10.18 -6.37
C LEU A 146 15.95 -9.90 -5.19
N SER A 147 17.21 -9.55 -5.46
CA SER A 147 18.17 -9.18 -4.43
C SER A 147 18.00 -7.72 -4.05
N ASN A 148 18.02 -7.44 -2.75
CA ASN A 148 18.30 -6.10 -2.28
C ASN A 148 19.71 -5.73 -2.72
N LEU A 149 19.86 -4.54 -3.30
CA LEU A 149 21.16 -4.03 -3.73
C LEU A 149 21.54 -2.85 -2.86
N SER A 150 22.78 -2.78 -2.42
CA SER A 150 23.33 -1.60 -1.77
C SER A 150 24.75 -1.39 -2.27
N GLY A 151 25.10 -0.17 -2.64
CA GLY A 151 26.42 0.11 -3.16
C GLY A 151 26.74 1.59 -3.23
N THR A 152 28.04 1.85 -3.33
CA THR A 152 28.59 3.17 -3.61
C THR A 152 29.54 3.09 -4.79
N TRP A 153 29.36 3.95 -5.77
CA TRP A 153 30.22 4.12 -6.94
C TRP A 153 30.86 5.50 -6.87
N PHE A 154 32.12 5.57 -7.25
CA PHE A 154 32.84 6.83 -7.35
C PHE A 154 33.81 6.75 -8.53
N GLU A 155 34.05 7.89 -9.16
CA GLU A 155 35.03 7.99 -10.23
C GLU A 155 36.46 7.86 -9.67
N ARG A 156 37.31 7.09 -10.34
CA ARG A 156 38.75 7.00 -10.05
C ARG A 156 39.53 7.60 -11.21
N PRO A 157 40.70 8.23 -10.97
CA PRO A 157 41.42 8.35 -9.69
C PRO A 157 40.98 9.51 -8.79
N ASN A 158 40.37 10.56 -9.35
CA ASN A 158 39.82 11.69 -8.59
C ASN A 158 38.29 11.65 -8.71
N PRO A 159 37.54 11.51 -7.60
CA PRO A 159 36.10 11.39 -7.66
C PRO A 159 35.46 12.74 -8.03
N GLY A 160 35.15 12.92 -9.31
CA GLY A 160 34.27 13.98 -9.79
C GLY A 160 32.80 13.72 -9.45
N SER A 161 32.47 12.47 -9.10
CA SER A 161 31.16 12.07 -8.62
C SER A 161 31.21 10.90 -7.64
N ILE A 162 30.22 10.87 -6.73
CA ILE A 162 29.93 9.73 -5.84
C ILE A 162 28.43 9.46 -5.89
N VAL A 163 28.06 8.21 -6.14
CA VAL A 163 26.66 7.74 -6.14
C VAL A 163 26.53 6.67 -5.07
N THR A 164 25.55 6.81 -4.18
CA THR A 164 25.17 5.76 -3.22
C THR A 164 23.75 5.34 -3.51
N ILE A 165 23.50 4.05 -3.66
CA ILE A 165 22.17 3.49 -3.95
C ILE A 165 21.88 2.38 -2.95
N THR A 166 20.66 2.39 -2.43
CA THR A 166 20.04 1.26 -1.75
C THR A 166 18.74 0.92 -2.46
N HIS A 167 18.54 -0.36 -2.72
CA HIS A 167 17.38 -0.92 -3.37
C HIS A 167 16.78 -1.97 -2.45
N LYS A 168 15.47 -1.89 -2.24
CA LYS A 168 14.69 -2.92 -1.58
C LYS A 168 13.74 -3.54 -2.61
N ALA A 169 13.92 -4.82 -2.89
CA ALA A 169 13.03 -5.57 -3.75
C ALA A 169 11.64 -5.70 -3.10
N PHE A 170 10.60 -5.74 -3.92
CA PHE A 170 9.24 -5.95 -3.45
C PHE A 170 9.08 -7.34 -2.81
N ASP A 171 8.52 -7.38 -1.61
CA ASP A 171 8.21 -8.59 -0.87
C ASP A 171 6.68 -8.72 -0.71
N ALA A 172 6.08 -9.81 -1.23
CA ALA A 172 4.63 -10.02 -1.16
C ALA A 172 4.13 -10.28 0.28
N ASN A 173 5.02 -10.58 1.23
CA ASN A 173 4.68 -10.70 2.64
C ASN A 173 4.88 -9.39 3.41
N SER A 174 5.42 -8.36 2.78
CA SER A 174 5.59 -7.05 3.40
C SER A 174 4.31 -6.21 3.31
N SER A 175 4.19 -5.21 4.19
CA SER A 175 3.05 -4.29 4.25
C SER A 175 2.69 -3.76 2.85
N PRO A 176 1.41 -3.52 2.51
CA PRO A 176 1.01 -2.95 1.22
C PRO A 176 1.68 -1.59 0.89
N SER A 177 2.24 -0.91 1.90
CA SER A 177 3.08 0.28 1.74
C SER A 177 4.52 0.01 1.26
N THR A 178 4.98 -1.23 1.30
CA THR A 178 6.35 -1.61 0.94
C THR A 178 6.40 -1.90 -0.55
N ARG A 179 6.68 -0.87 -1.34
CA ARG A 179 6.91 -1.00 -2.78
C ARG A 179 8.38 -1.29 -3.04
N ASP A 180 8.63 -1.91 -4.19
CA ASP A 180 9.96 -1.96 -4.78
C ASP A 180 10.52 -0.53 -4.84
N ALA A 181 11.63 -0.26 -4.15
CA ALA A 181 12.12 1.11 -3.98
C ALA A 181 13.64 1.19 -4.07
N LEU A 182 14.10 2.09 -4.94
CA LEU A 182 15.44 2.64 -5.05
C LEU A 182 15.46 3.96 -4.28
N VAL A 183 16.41 4.10 -3.38
CA VAL A 183 16.71 5.35 -2.69
C VAL A 183 18.21 5.55 -2.71
N GLY A 184 18.65 6.78 -2.92
CA GLY A 184 20.07 7.05 -2.93
C GLY A 184 20.41 8.50 -3.19
N THR A 185 21.70 8.78 -3.16
CA THR A 185 22.25 10.11 -3.34
C THR A 185 23.27 10.13 -4.46
N TRP A 186 23.39 11.27 -5.13
CA TRP A 186 24.43 11.54 -6.11
C TRP A 186 25.09 12.87 -5.78
N GLY A 187 26.37 12.83 -5.38
CA GLY A 187 27.22 14.00 -5.22
C GLY A 187 28.06 14.22 -6.47
N LEU A 188 28.03 15.43 -7.02
CA LEU A 188 28.94 15.89 -8.05
C LEU A 188 29.93 16.87 -7.45
N PHE A 189 31.22 16.61 -7.63
CA PHE A 189 32.33 17.42 -7.16
C PHE A 189 33.03 17.98 -8.39
N SER A 190 32.58 19.13 -8.89
CA SER A 190 33.27 19.79 -10.00
C SER A 190 34.70 20.12 -9.59
N SER A 191 35.67 19.93 -10.48
CA SER A 191 37.05 20.43 -10.29
C SER A 191 37.14 21.96 -10.19
N ALA A 192 36.04 22.68 -10.50
CA ALA A 192 35.93 24.14 -10.58
C ALA A 192 35.12 24.80 -9.43
N GLY A 193 34.73 24.05 -8.39
CA GLY A 193 34.40 24.65 -7.09
C GLY A 193 32.93 24.84 -6.68
N THR A 194 31.96 24.05 -7.15
CA THR A 194 30.70 23.96 -6.37
C THR A 194 30.13 22.53 -6.35
N PRO A 195 30.02 21.89 -5.18
CA PRO A 195 29.42 20.58 -5.08
C PRO A 195 27.91 20.66 -5.34
N ARG A 196 27.36 19.71 -6.09
CA ARG A 196 25.92 19.54 -6.28
C ARG A 196 25.49 18.24 -5.64
N TRP A 197 24.37 18.27 -4.93
CA TRP A 197 23.86 17.13 -4.20
C TRP A 197 22.48 16.80 -4.71
N TYR A 198 22.29 15.54 -5.11
CA TYR A 198 21.01 15.03 -5.50
C TYR A 198 20.56 13.90 -4.58
N LEU A 199 19.25 13.83 -4.34
CA LEU A 199 18.56 12.68 -3.76
C LEU A 199 17.60 12.14 -4.81
N PHE A 200 17.59 10.83 -5.00
CA PHE A 200 16.49 10.15 -5.65
C PHE A 200 15.81 9.25 -4.64
N HIS A 201 14.50 9.37 -4.55
CA HIS A 201 13.66 8.60 -3.65
C HIS A 201 12.32 8.31 -4.34
N SER A 202 11.50 7.46 -3.72
CA SER A 202 10.17 7.10 -4.24
C SER A 202 10.20 6.52 -5.67
N SER A 203 11.21 5.71 -5.98
CA SER A 203 11.29 5.11 -7.31
C SER A 203 10.09 4.21 -7.59
N LYS A 204 9.70 4.12 -8.86
CA LYS A 204 8.68 3.22 -9.37
C LYS A 204 9.27 2.26 -10.39
N ARG A 205 8.85 1.01 -10.36
CA ARG A 205 9.20 0.03 -11.40
C ARG A 205 8.34 0.25 -12.63
N VAL A 206 8.96 0.74 -13.71
CA VAL A 206 8.28 1.00 -15.00
C VAL A 206 8.48 -0.13 -16.00
N ALA A 207 9.56 -0.90 -15.84
CA ALA A 207 9.83 -2.11 -16.60
C ALA A 207 10.54 -3.12 -15.68
N PRO A 208 10.69 -4.40 -16.06
CA PRO A 208 11.22 -5.41 -15.14
C PRO A 208 12.60 -5.10 -14.59
N ASN A 209 13.42 -4.42 -15.37
CA ASN A 209 14.79 -4.08 -15.01
C ASN A 209 15.03 -2.57 -14.92
N VAL A 210 13.95 -1.78 -14.87
CA VAL A 210 14.03 -0.32 -14.88
C VAL A 210 13.20 0.23 -13.73
N LEU A 211 13.90 0.88 -12.81
CA LEU A 211 13.32 1.74 -11.77
C LEU A 211 13.54 3.18 -12.21
N GLU A 212 12.46 3.96 -12.20
CA GLU A 212 12.50 5.40 -12.42
C GLU A 212 12.27 6.11 -11.10
N ALA A 213 13.07 7.14 -10.82
CA ALA A 213 12.92 8.00 -9.66
C ALA A 213 13.06 9.46 -10.07
N GLU A 214 12.38 10.35 -9.36
CA GLU A 214 12.63 11.78 -9.47
C GLU A 214 13.95 12.11 -8.80
N LEU A 215 14.71 13.02 -9.41
CA LEU A 215 15.99 13.50 -8.89
C LEU A 215 15.77 14.91 -8.31
N TYR A 216 15.99 15.05 -7.01
CA TYR A 216 15.86 16.31 -6.29
C TYR A 216 17.23 16.88 -6.01
N GLU A 217 17.47 18.14 -6.38
CA GLU A 217 18.71 18.86 -6.10
C GLU A 217 18.60 19.66 -4.79
N PHE A 218 19.61 19.57 -3.93
CA PHE A 218 19.71 20.41 -2.73
C PHE A 218 20.60 21.63 -2.99
N ALA A 219 20.13 22.78 -2.54
CA ALA A 219 20.90 24.03 -2.55
C ALA A 219 22.03 24.05 -1.51
N LEU A 220 21.93 23.22 -0.47
CA LEU A 220 22.91 23.10 0.61
C LEU A 220 23.36 21.65 0.74
N GLN A 221 24.55 21.43 1.29
CA GLN A 221 25.03 20.10 1.62
C GLN A 221 24.04 19.43 2.60
N PRO A 222 23.62 18.18 2.35
CA PRO A 222 22.78 17.44 3.28
C PRO A 222 23.40 17.38 4.68
N GLY A 223 22.64 17.77 5.70
CA GLY A 223 23.10 17.79 7.10
C GLY A 223 23.67 19.13 7.59
N VAL A 224 23.72 20.17 6.75
CA VAL A 224 24.05 21.54 7.19
C VAL A 224 22.76 22.33 7.41
N ALA A 225 22.56 22.88 8.62
CA ALA A 225 21.39 23.69 8.92
C ALA A 225 21.36 24.94 8.05
N ALA A 226 20.20 25.27 7.49
CA ALA A 226 19.98 26.56 6.85
C ALA A 226 20.02 27.63 7.96
N THR A 227 21.06 28.46 7.95
CA THR A 227 21.21 29.63 8.82
C THR A 227 20.45 30.81 8.27
#